data_AF-A0AAD5M263-F1
#
_entry.id   AF-A0AAD5M263-F1
#
_cell.length_a   1.000
_cell.length_b   1.000
_cell.length_c   1.000
_cell.angle_alpha   90.00
_cell.angle_beta   90.00
_cell.angle_gamma   90.00
#
_symmetry.space_group_name_H-M   'P 1'
#
loop_
_entity.id
_entity.type
_entity.pdbx_description
1 polymer ?
#
loop_
_entity_poly.entity_id
_entity_poly.type
_entity_poly.pdbx_seq_one_letter_code
_entity_poly.pdbx_strand_id
1 'polypeptide(L)'
;MLEVSLSTSTHTIYSRDAGKQERMVVAAPRRKSALGSRPSTDNFHAFIKNHEMDFAKVYLAMQKGHKVCKINVLKKWDPTYKLLSLNMETRQLFLTKSEQTAVRGKSLVLDLRHVREVQTLDYKLSAIQIGDKWRRDREIQNFDPLKILIIAHGTQFTLKEWTLLFESVEACRLWRGGVHNLMIETRDRFIFGHSARIERFITKHFLNLVTPGTEFVERKHMKPFVHTSLQYKVSSRMLQDVTEDQMNLLQFSQATRNLIHSEPLFSSRFSDLSEDGSTVNFTNFMKFLENMQNDPMSSNRARVIDFLRR
;
A
#
# COMPACT_ATOMS: atom_id res chain seq x y z
N MET A 1 10.02 -28.39 -33.18
CA MET A 1 9.48 -28.21 -34.55
C MET A 1 8.56 -27.00 -34.50
N LEU A 2 8.79 -26.06 -35.42
CA LEU A 2 8.12 -24.76 -35.64
C LEU A 2 8.57 -23.54 -34.82
N GLU A 3 9.14 -22.62 -35.59
CA GLU A 3 9.72 -21.30 -35.32
C GLU A 3 8.65 -20.24 -35.02
N VAL A 4 9.05 -19.17 -34.33
CA VAL A 4 8.37 -17.88 -34.41
C VAL A 4 9.41 -16.81 -34.73
N SER A 5 9.14 -16.13 -35.83
CA SER A 5 9.94 -15.13 -36.53
C SER A 5 9.93 -13.77 -35.84
N LEU A 6 11.09 -13.11 -35.86
CA LEU A 6 11.29 -11.71 -35.51
C LEU A 6 11.04 -10.86 -36.77
N SER A 7 10.06 -9.95 -36.73
CA SER A 7 9.88 -8.92 -37.76
C SER A 7 10.55 -7.62 -37.36
N THR A 8 11.60 -7.25 -38.09
CA THR A 8 12.18 -5.92 -38.14
C THR A 8 11.30 -5.00 -39.00
N SER A 9 11.07 -3.76 -38.55
CA SER A 9 10.40 -2.73 -39.35
C SER A 9 11.39 -1.65 -39.72
N THR A 10 11.51 -1.45 -41.03
CA THR A 10 12.42 -0.54 -41.73
C THR A 10 11.82 0.86 -41.90
N HIS A 11 12.70 1.86 -41.75
CA HIS A 11 12.50 3.25 -42.15
C HIS A 11 11.97 3.40 -43.57
N THR A 12 11.03 4.33 -43.78
CA THR A 12 10.75 4.90 -45.11
C THR A 12 10.72 6.42 -44.99
N ILE A 13 11.54 7.06 -45.81
CA ILE A 13 11.67 8.51 -46.01
C ILE A 13 10.72 8.90 -47.15
N TYR A 14 9.92 9.95 -46.97
CA TYR A 14 9.32 10.69 -48.08
C TYR A 14 9.44 12.20 -47.81
N SER A 15 9.80 12.92 -48.87
CA SER A 15 10.09 14.36 -48.95
C SER A 15 9.20 15.03 -49.99
N ARG A 16 8.99 16.35 -49.84
CA ARG A 16 8.33 17.36 -50.70
C ARG A 16 6.79 17.27 -50.81
N ASP A 17 6.00 18.35 -50.85
CA ASP A 17 6.16 19.80 -51.14
C ASP A 17 5.14 20.60 -50.29
N ALA A 18 5.47 21.75 -49.68
CA ALA A 18 5.42 23.14 -50.20
C ALA A 18 4.02 23.67 -50.60
N GLY A 19 3.46 24.59 -49.78
CA GLY A 19 2.23 25.33 -50.12
C GLY A 19 1.70 26.28 -49.04
N LYS A 20 2.22 27.51 -49.04
CA LYS A 20 1.68 28.81 -48.54
C LYS A 20 0.58 28.83 -47.46
N GLN A 21 0.84 29.54 -46.35
CA GLN A 21 -0.08 30.59 -45.89
C GLN A 21 0.59 31.64 -44.99
N GLU A 22 0.16 32.88 -45.19
CA GLU A 22 0.64 34.15 -44.65
C GLU A 22 0.57 34.24 -43.12
N ARG A 23 1.54 34.93 -42.50
CA ARG A 23 1.35 35.52 -41.16
C ARG A 23 1.95 36.92 -41.04
N MET A 24 1.06 37.79 -40.58
CA MET A 24 1.27 39.17 -40.16
C MET A 24 2.42 39.34 -39.17
N VAL A 25 3.14 40.43 -39.38
CA VAL A 25 4.11 41.03 -38.46
C VAL A 25 3.35 41.66 -37.30
N VAL A 26 3.60 41.20 -36.07
CA VAL A 26 3.24 41.92 -34.85
C VAL A 26 4.45 41.97 -33.92
N ALA A 27 4.69 43.19 -33.42
CA ALA A 27 5.88 43.65 -32.75
C ALA A 27 6.28 42.86 -31.49
N ALA A 28 7.60 42.75 -31.32
CA ALA A 28 8.24 42.23 -30.11
C ALA A 28 8.27 43.29 -28.99
N PRO A 29 8.12 42.87 -27.72
CA PRO A 29 8.68 43.60 -26.60
C PRO A 29 9.94 42.90 -26.04
N ARG A 30 10.87 43.75 -25.60
CA ARG A 30 12.21 43.48 -25.07
C ARG A 30 12.26 42.40 -23.97
N ARG A 31 13.16 41.43 -24.15
CA ARG A 31 13.65 40.53 -23.10
C ARG A 31 14.37 41.33 -22.00
N LYS A 32 13.88 41.26 -20.76
CA LYS A 32 14.69 41.47 -19.55
C LYS A 32 15.16 40.11 -19.07
N SER A 33 16.48 39.96 -19.00
CA SER A 33 17.17 38.84 -18.36
C SER A 33 16.96 38.87 -16.84
N ALA A 34 16.35 37.82 -16.29
CA ALA A 34 16.37 37.52 -14.87
C ALA A 34 16.98 36.12 -14.69
N LEU A 35 18.03 36.07 -13.88
CA LEU A 35 18.75 34.86 -13.52
C LEU A 35 17.80 33.83 -12.91
N GLY A 36 17.98 32.58 -13.30
CA GLY A 36 17.23 31.44 -12.79
C GLY A 36 17.51 31.19 -11.32
N SER A 37 16.50 31.38 -10.49
CA SER A 37 16.40 30.75 -9.18
C SER A 37 15.84 29.34 -9.36
N ARG A 38 16.59 28.34 -8.86
CA ARG A 38 16.15 26.95 -8.70
C ARG A 38 14.83 26.92 -7.92
N PRO A 39 13.86 26.05 -8.26
CA PRO A 39 12.72 25.81 -7.37
C PRO A 39 13.24 25.06 -6.15
N SER A 40 13.28 25.76 -5.02
CA SER A 40 13.49 25.20 -3.69
C SER A 40 12.37 24.21 -3.36
N THR A 41 12.74 22.98 -3.04
CA THR A 41 11.90 21.85 -2.61
C THR A 41 11.19 22.06 -1.25
N ASP A 42 11.18 23.27 -0.70
CA ASP A 42 10.78 23.53 0.69
C ASP A 42 9.28 23.77 0.92
N ASN A 43 8.44 23.74 -0.12
CA ASN A 43 7.00 24.05 0.02
C ASN A 43 6.12 22.89 0.51
N PHE A 44 6.67 21.72 0.84
CA PHE A 44 5.90 20.63 1.48
C PHE A 44 5.78 20.76 3.01
N HIS A 45 6.55 21.64 3.65
CA HIS A 45 6.55 21.79 5.10
C HIS A 45 5.63 22.88 5.66
N ALA A 46 4.97 23.68 4.80
CA ALA A 46 4.18 24.83 5.23
C ALA A 46 2.78 24.50 5.79
N PHE A 47 2.38 23.23 5.89
CA PHE A 47 1.04 22.82 6.38
C PHE A 47 0.99 22.24 7.79
N ILE A 48 2.09 22.22 8.55
CA ILE A 48 2.14 21.61 9.88
C ILE A 48 2.52 22.65 10.94
N LYS A 49 1.59 23.56 11.22
CA LYS A 49 1.52 24.28 12.50
C LYS A 49 0.29 23.80 13.29
N ASN A 50 0.04 22.49 13.24
CA ASN A 50 -1.02 21.83 14.00
C ASN A 50 -0.33 20.95 15.04
N HIS A 51 -0.79 21.04 16.30
CA HIS A 51 -0.42 20.20 17.44
C HIS A 51 0.41 18.98 17.03
N GLU A 52 1.66 18.94 17.48
CA GLU A 52 2.51 17.76 17.37
C GLU A 52 1.73 16.57 17.93
N MET A 53 1.15 15.78 17.03
CA MET A 53 0.28 14.69 17.44
C MET A 53 1.17 13.60 18.00
N ASP A 54 0.89 13.19 19.23
CA ASP A 54 1.49 12.00 19.80
C ASP A 54 0.91 10.77 19.09
N PHE A 55 1.59 10.34 18.02
CA PHE A 55 1.13 9.25 17.18
C PHE A 55 1.02 7.92 17.93
N ALA A 56 1.80 7.72 19.00
CA ALA A 56 1.66 6.53 19.85
C ALA A 56 0.28 6.49 20.52
N LYS A 57 -0.16 7.62 21.10
CA LYS A 57 -1.51 7.75 21.67
C LYS A 57 -2.60 7.65 20.61
N VAL A 58 -2.38 8.26 19.45
CA VAL A 58 -3.32 8.18 18.30
C VAL A 58 -3.52 6.72 17.88
N TYR A 59 -2.45 5.96 17.69
CA TYR A 59 -2.54 4.55 17.28
C TYR A 59 -3.15 3.67 18.34
N LEU A 60 -2.89 3.92 19.63
CA LEU A 60 -3.57 3.22 20.71
C LEU A 60 -5.08 3.47 20.69
N ALA A 61 -5.51 4.72 20.48
CA ALA A 61 -6.92 5.06 20.36
C ALA A 61 -7.58 4.45 19.11
N MET A 62 -6.86 4.39 17.98
CA MET A 62 -7.35 3.75 16.76
C MET A 62 -7.48 2.22 16.92
N GLN A 63 -6.59 1.59 17.67
CA GLN A 63 -6.66 0.15 17.99
C GLN A 63 -7.86 -0.18 18.89
N LYS A 64 -8.14 0.67 19.89
CA LYS A 64 -9.36 0.57 20.72
C LYS A 64 -10.63 0.72 19.88
N GLY A 65 -10.56 1.52 18.83
CA GLY A 65 -11.62 1.72 17.85
C GLY A 65 -12.59 2.84 18.22
N HIS A 66 -13.36 3.30 17.23
CA HIS A 66 -14.36 4.36 17.38
C HIS A 66 -15.66 3.96 16.67
N LYS A 67 -16.80 4.33 17.25
CA LYS A 67 -18.10 4.17 16.61
C LYS A 67 -18.21 5.18 15.47
N VAL A 68 -18.59 4.69 14.29
CA VAL A 68 -18.79 5.50 13.10
C VAL A 68 -20.05 5.06 12.36
N CYS A 69 -20.69 5.97 11.63
CA CYS A 69 -21.73 5.62 10.68
C CYS A 69 -21.14 5.60 9.26
N LYS A 70 -21.28 4.48 8.54
CA LYS A 70 -20.86 4.42 7.14
C LYS A 70 -21.94 5.01 6.24
N ILE A 71 -21.62 6.10 5.56
CA ILE A 71 -22.51 6.79 4.64
C ILE A 71 -22.36 6.20 3.24
N ASN A 72 -23.48 5.88 2.60
CA ASN A 72 -23.53 5.57 1.17
C ASN A 72 -24.10 6.77 0.42
N VAL A 73 -23.22 7.59 -0.14
CA VAL A 73 -23.60 8.84 -0.85
C VAL A 73 -24.56 8.53 -2.00
N LEU A 74 -25.56 9.41 -2.19
CA LEU A 74 -26.62 9.31 -3.19
C LEU A 74 -27.55 8.09 -3.02
N LYS A 75 -27.49 7.39 -1.89
CA LYS A 75 -28.44 6.32 -1.54
C LYS A 75 -29.35 6.79 -0.43
N LYS A 76 -30.51 6.12 -0.30
CA LYS A 76 -31.40 6.31 0.84
C LYS A 76 -30.60 6.18 2.14
N TRP A 77 -30.75 7.15 3.02
CA TRP A 77 -30.13 7.12 4.33
C TRP A 77 -30.60 5.91 5.12
N ASP A 78 -29.65 5.05 5.46
CA ASP A 78 -29.85 3.83 6.23
C ASP A 78 -28.64 3.68 7.17
N PRO A 79 -28.67 4.36 8.34
CA PRO A 79 -27.51 4.51 9.19
C PRO A 79 -27.09 3.16 9.77
N THR A 80 -25.96 2.64 9.28
CA THR A 80 -25.33 1.45 9.86
C THR A 80 -24.14 1.87 10.70
N TYR A 81 -24.30 1.85 12.02
CA TYR A 81 -23.20 2.07 12.94
C TYR A 81 -22.26 0.87 12.99
N LYS A 82 -20.97 1.18 12.94
CA LYS A 82 -19.88 0.21 12.90
C LYS A 82 -18.78 0.65 13.86
N LEU A 83 -18.04 -0.31 14.37
CA LEU A 83 -16.78 -0.04 15.05
C LEU A 83 -15.68 0.02 13.98
N LEU A 84 -15.04 1.18 13.86
CA LEU A 84 -13.83 1.36 13.07
C LEU A 84 -12.63 1.11 13.98
N SER A 85 -11.79 0.12 13.67
CA SER A 85 -10.58 -0.19 14.44
C SER A 85 -9.37 -0.41 13.54
N LEU A 86 -8.18 -0.24 14.10
CA LEU A 86 -6.89 -0.47 13.46
C LEU A 86 -6.25 -1.74 14.00
N ASN A 87 -5.74 -2.59 13.13
CA ASN A 87 -4.75 -3.60 13.49
C ASN A 87 -3.36 -3.08 13.08
N MET A 88 -2.49 -2.83 14.07
CA MET A 88 -1.15 -2.28 13.83
C MET A 88 -0.20 -3.28 13.19
N GLU A 89 -0.33 -4.56 13.52
CA GLU A 89 0.51 -5.64 12.99
C GLU A 89 0.26 -5.80 11.48
N THR A 90 -1.01 -5.92 11.10
CA THR A 90 -1.40 -6.05 9.69
C THR A 90 -1.49 -4.70 8.98
N ARG A 91 -1.51 -3.55 9.66
CA ARG A 91 -1.79 -2.24 9.04
C ARG A 91 -3.09 -2.28 8.22
N GLN A 92 -4.14 -2.81 8.82
CA GLN A 92 -5.48 -2.87 8.22
C GLN A 92 -6.49 -2.13 9.11
N LEU A 93 -7.46 -1.48 8.47
CA LEU A 93 -8.63 -0.92 9.12
C LEU A 93 -9.79 -1.90 9.01
N PHE A 94 -10.53 -2.07 10.10
CA PHE A 94 -11.69 -2.95 10.18
C PHE A 94 -12.93 -2.11 10.46
N LEU A 95 -14.02 -2.43 9.76
CA LEU A 95 -15.35 -1.91 9.99
C LEU A 95 -16.26 -3.09 10.35
N THR A 96 -16.47 -3.29 11.64
CA THR A 96 -17.28 -4.38 12.19
C THR A 96 -18.67 -3.85 12.58
N LYS A 97 -19.71 -4.69 12.51
CA LYS A 97 -21.06 -4.27 12.96
C LYS A 97 -21.04 -4.02 14.47
N SER A 98 -21.71 -2.96 14.92
CA SER A 98 -21.67 -2.50 16.31
C SER A 98 -22.62 -3.25 17.28
N GLU A 99 -23.25 -4.37 16.88
CA GLU A 99 -24.31 -5.03 17.68
C GLU A 99 -24.17 -6.55 17.84
N GLN A 100 -24.59 -7.03 19.02
CA GLN A 100 -24.52 -8.38 19.60
C GLN A 100 -25.47 -9.44 18.97
N THR A 101 -25.99 -9.24 17.77
CA THR A 101 -26.81 -10.29 17.13
C THR A 101 -25.90 -11.39 16.60
N ALA A 102 -26.13 -12.64 17.04
CA ALA A 102 -25.29 -13.84 16.91
C ALA A 102 -24.77 -14.21 15.50
N VAL A 103 -25.21 -13.51 14.45
CA VAL A 103 -24.73 -13.73 13.08
C VAL A 103 -23.51 -12.84 12.83
N ARG A 104 -22.30 -13.41 12.99
CA ARG A 104 -21.02 -12.78 12.62
C ARG A 104 -21.03 -12.41 11.13
N GLY A 105 -21.51 -11.21 10.80
CA GLY A 105 -21.37 -10.65 9.47
C GLY A 105 -19.88 -10.41 9.15
N LYS A 106 -19.47 -10.65 7.91
CA LYS A 106 -18.08 -10.44 7.47
C LYS A 106 -17.68 -8.97 7.67
N SER A 107 -16.66 -8.74 8.50
CA SER A 107 -16.06 -7.41 8.68
C SER A 107 -15.58 -6.84 7.36
N LEU A 108 -15.79 -5.54 7.14
CA LEU A 108 -15.17 -4.86 6.00
C LEU A 108 -13.72 -4.55 6.38
N VAL A 109 -12.77 -4.97 5.55
CA VAL A 109 -11.34 -4.79 5.80
C VAL A 109 -10.74 -3.89 4.72
N LEU A 110 -9.92 -2.92 5.14
CA LEU A 110 -9.18 -2.03 4.25
C LEU A 110 -7.69 -2.09 4.57
N ASP A 111 -6.90 -2.57 3.61
CA ASP A 111 -5.44 -2.55 3.70
C ASP A 111 -4.90 -1.14 3.47
N LEU A 112 -4.11 -0.62 4.41
CA LEU A 112 -3.52 0.72 4.32
C LEU A 112 -2.62 0.92 3.09
N ARG A 113 -2.08 -0.16 2.50
CA ARG A 113 -1.34 -0.11 1.22
C ARG A 113 -2.21 0.37 0.05
N HIS A 114 -3.53 0.18 0.14
CA HIS A 114 -4.47 0.58 -0.91
C HIS A 114 -5.08 1.96 -0.67
N VAL A 115 -4.84 2.59 0.48
CA VAL A 115 -5.26 3.97 0.71
C VAL A 115 -4.44 4.89 -0.18
N ARG A 116 -5.14 5.81 -0.84
CA ARG A 116 -4.55 6.81 -1.74
C ARG A 116 -4.69 8.20 -1.18
N GLU A 117 -5.80 8.47 -0.51
CA GLU A 117 -6.10 9.76 0.08
C GLU A 117 -7.02 9.59 1.29
N VAL A 118 -6.81 10.43 2.30
CA VAL A 118 -7.71 10.57 3.44
C VAL A 118 -7.92 12.05 3.75
N GLN A 119 -9.15 12.51 3.68
CA GLN A 119 -9.51 13.91 3.92
C GLN A 119 -10.88 14.03 4.58
N THR A 120 -11.16 15.17 5.20
CA THR A 120 -12.52 15.49 5.65
C THR A 120 -13.39 15.91 4.46
N LEU A 121 -14.71 15.84 4.63
CA LEU A 121 -15.64 16.40 3.65
C LEU A 121 -15.44 17.91 3.51
N ASP A 122 -15.20 18.61 4.63
CA ASP A 122 -14.90 20.04 4.62
C ASP A 122 -13.73 20.37 3.69
N TYR A 123 -12.61 19.64 3.77
CA TYR A 123 -11.47 19.86 2.88
C TYR A 123 -11.86 19.68 1.41
N LYS A 124 -12.66 18.66 1.08
CA LYS A 124 -13.14 18.43 -0.30
C LYS A 124 -14.02 19.58 -0.80
N LEU A 125 -14.90 20.10 0.04
CA LEU A 125 -15.86 21.16 -0.32
C LEU A 125 -15.25 22.56 -0.34
N SER A 126 -14.42 22.88 0.64
CA SER A 126 -13.90 24.22 0.90
C SER A 126 -12.56 24.47 0.22
N ALA A 127 -11.65 23.49 0.25
CA ALA A 127 -10.31 23.65 -0.31
C ALA A 127 -10.19 23.19 -1.76
N ILE A 128 -10.76 22.03 -2.11
CA ILE A 128 -10.72 21.51 -3.50
C ILE A 128 -11.95 21.94 -4.32
N GLN A 129 -13.01 22.43 -3.66
CA GLN A 129 -14.26 22.85 -4.31
C GLN A 129 -14.98 21.75 -5.10
N ILE A 130 -14.80 20.48 -4.72
CA ILE A 130 -15.48 19.34 -5.34
C ILE A 130 -16.86 19.17 -4.69
N GLY A 131 -17.90 19.75 -5.27
CA GLY A 131 -19.25 19.74 -4.72
C GLY A 131 -20.20 18.67 -5.28
N ASP A 132 -19.94 18.11 -6.46
CA ASP A 132 -21.01 17.62 -7.32
C ASP A 132 -21.88 16.51 -6.71
N LYS A 133 -21.30 15.46 -6.13
CA LYS A 133 -22.11 14.39 -5.49
C LYS A 133 -22.57 14.75 -4.07
N TRP A 134 -21.79 15.55 -3.36
CA TRP A 134 -22.00 15.87 -1.95
C TRP A 134 -23.10 16.93 -1.75
N ARG A 135 -23.12 17.97 -2.60
CA ARG A 135 -24.17 19.00 -2.61
C ARG A 135 -25.51 18.51 -3.16
N ARG A 136 -25.55 17.34 -3.80
CA ARG A 136 -26.79 16.69 -4.26
C ARG A 136 -27.41 15.78 -3.20
N ASP A 137 -26.61 15.30 -2.27
CA ASP A 137 -27.08 14.46 -1.18
C ASP A 137 -27.61 15.34 -0.05
N ARG A 138 -28.94 15.35 0.17
CA ARG A 138 -29.59 16.20 1.19
C ARG A 138 -29.26 15.74 2.60
N GLU A 139 -29.04 14.45 2.80
CA GLU A 139 -28.80 13.86 4.12
C GLU A 139 -27.40 14.21 4.59
N ILE A 140 -26.40 14.15 3.70
CA ILE A 140 -25.04 14.51 4.08
C ILE A 140 -24.90 16.00 4.46
N GLN A 141 -25.74 16.86 3.89
CA GLN A 141 -25.76 18.29 4.18
C GLN A 141 -26.27 18.62 5.59
N ASN A 142 -26.99 17.69 6.23
CA ASN A 142 -27.47 17.86 7.60
C ASN A 142 -26.36 17.64 8.65
N PHE A 143 -25.19 17.15 8.25
CA PHE A 143 -24.09 16.85 9.16
C PHE A 143 -22.96 17.86 9.04
N ASP A 144 -22.24 18.03 10.14
CA ASP A 144 -21.01 18.81 10.18
C ASP A 144 -19.95 18.17 9.25
N PRO A 145 -19.48 18.86 8.20
CA PRO A 145 -18.52 18.32 7.25
C PRO A 145 -17.13 18.04 7.86
N LEU A 146 -16.82 18.60 9.03
CA LEU A 146 -15.61 18.28 9.79
C LEU A 146 -15.70 16.94 10.52
N LYS A 147 -16.90 16.42 10.76
CA LYS A 147 -17.13 15.08 11.35
C LYS A 147 -17.13 13.95 10.31
N ILE A 148 -17.04 14.27 9.03
CA ILE A 148 -17.10 13.29 7.94
C ILE A 148 -15.70 13.07 7.38
N LEU A 149 -15.21 11.83 7.50
CA LEU A 149 -13.95 11.37 6.92
C LEU A 149 -14.20 10.61 5.62
N ILE A 150 -13.45 10.94 4.58
CA ILE A 150 -13.44 10.26 3.30
C ILE A 150 -12.09 9.57 3.13
N ILE A 151 -12.09 8.25 3.02
CA ILE A 151 -10.91 7.43 2.73
C ILE A 151 -11.04 6.88 1.33
N ALA A 152 -10.29 7.45 0.38
CA ALA A 152 -10.23 6.97 -1.00
C ALA A 152 -9.17 5.87 -1.11
N HIS A 153 -9.56 4.71 -1.67
CA HIS A 153 -8.73 3.53 -1.73
C HIS A 153 -8.94 2.71 -3.01
N GLY A 154 -7.90 1.99 -3.44
CA GLY A 154 -7.96 1.12 -4.60
C GLY A 154 -6.61 0.92 -5.27
N THR A 155 -6.58 -0.04 -6.19
CA THR A 155 -5.44 -0.30 -7.09
C THR A 155 -5.69 0.19 -8.52
N GLN A 156 -6.92 0.63 -8.82
CA GLN A 156 -7.37 1.12 -10.13
C GLN A 156 -7.42 2.65 -10.14
N PHE A 157 -7.57 3.24 -11.34
CA PHE A 157 -7.74 4.69 -11.52
C PHE A 157 -8.99 5.21 -10.80
N THR A 158 -10.12 4.52 -10.97
CA THR A 158 -11.35 4.84 -10.25
C THR A 158 -11.26 4.29 -8.83
N LEU A 159 -11.08 5.19 -7.86
CA LEU A 159 -10.98 4.83 -6.46
C LEU A 159 -12.36 4.55 -5.85
N LYS A 160 -12.40 3.63 -4.90
CA LYS A 160 -13.53 3.41 -4.00
C LYS A 160 -13.37 4.31 -2.77
N GLU A 161 -14.46 4.62 -2.10
CA GLU A 161 -14.46 5.49 -0.93
C GLU A 161 -15.14 4.83 0.27
N TRP A 162 -14.55 4.98 1.44
CA TRP A 162 -15.29 4.92 2.71
C TRP A 162 -15.62 6.34 3.13
N THR A 163 -16.92 6.65 3.22
CA THR A 163 -17.42 7.90 3.80
C THR A 163 -17.94 7.59 5.20
N LEU A 164 -17.31 8.14 6.22
CA LEU A 164 -17.54 7.78 7.62
C LEU A 164 -17.88 9.02 8.43
N LEU A 165 -19.03 9.00 9.09
CA LEU A 165 -19.44 10.03 10.04
C LEU A 165 -19.03 9.64 11.46
N PHE A 166 -18.31 10.52 12.12
CA PHE A 166 -17.88 10.40 13.51
C PHE A 166 -18.80 11.17 14.46
N GLU A 167 -18.78 10.79 15.74
CA GLU A 167 -19.55 11.46 16.79
C GLU A 167 -19.00 12.87 17.11
N SER A 168 -17.68 13.06 17.00
CA SER A 168 -16.99 14.32 17.25
C SER A 168 -15.97 14.69 16.16
N VAL A 169 -15.66 15.98 16.07
CA VAL A 169 -14.65 16.50 15.13
C VAL A 169 -13.25 16.03 15.55
N GLU A 170 -13.00 15.94 16.86
CA GLU A 170 -11.73 15.48 17.44
C GLU A 170 -11.42 14.04 17.03
N ALA A 171 -12.42 13.16 17.10
CA ALA A 171 -12.29 11.78 16.65
C ALA A 171 -12.00 11.72 15.15
N CYS A 172 -12.75 12.46 14.33
CA CYS A 172 -12.52 12.54 12.89
C CYS A 172 -11.10 13.03 12.57
N ARG A 173 -10.63 14.09 13.24
CA ARG A 173 -9.28 14.65 13.08
C ARG A 173 -8.19 13.66 13.48
N LEU A 174 -8.38 12.95 14.61
CA LEU A 174 -7.47 11.90 15.08
C LEU A 174 -7.33 10.81 14.01
N TRP A 175 -8.45 10.31 13.48
CA TRP A 175 -8.45 9.28 12.45
C TRP A 175 -7.87 9.77 11.13
N ARG A 176 -8.16 11.01 10.72
CA ARG A 176 -7.55 11.63 9.54
C ARG A 176 -6.02 11.64 9.65
N GLY A 177 -5.50 12.16 10.76
CA GLY A 177 -4.06 12.25 10.98
C GLY A 177 -3.41 10.88 11.11
N GLY A 178 -4.01 9.96 11.87
CA GLY A 178 -3.50 8.61 12.06
C GLY A 178 -3.48 7.79 10.77
N VAL A 179 -4.58 7.76 10.01
CA VAL A 179 -4.63 7.04 8.72
C VAL A 179 -3.65 7.65 7.72
N HIS A 180 -3.53 8.99 7.68
CA HIS A 180 -2.60 9.66 6.78
C HIS A 180 -1.14 9.27 7.07
N ASN A 181 -0.74 9.34 8.34
CA ASN A 181 0.63 8.97 8.73
C ASN A 181 0.89 7.48 8.47
N LEU A 182 0.00 6.59 8.90
CA LEU A 182 0.15 5.15 8.66
C LEU A 182 0.16 4.79 7.17
N MET A 183 -0.58 5.51 6.33
CA MET A 183 -0.56 5.34 4.87
C MET A 183 0.83 5.66 4.30
N ILE A 184 1.43 6.78 4.73
CA ILE A 184 2.78 7.18 4.30
C ILE A 184 3.79 6.14 4.79
N GLU A 185 3.81 5.86 6.10
CA GLU A 185 4.68 4.86 6.72
C GLU A 185 4.58 3.50 6.01
N THR A 186 3.37 3.00 5.78
CA THR A 186 3.15 1.68 5.17
C THR A 186 3.65 1.59 3.74
N ARG A 187 3.68 2.72 3.01
CA ARG A 187 4.14 2.78 1.61
C ARG A 187 5.62 3.11 1.50
N ASP A 188 6.21 3.65 2.55
CA ASP A 188 7.62 4.00 2.58
C ASP A 188 8.51 2.74 2.62
N ARG A 189 9.30 2.58 1.56
CA ARG A 189 10.21 1.43 1.39
C ARG A 189 11.50 1.58 2.20
N PHE A 190 11.82 2.79 2.65
CA PHE A 190 13.02 3.08 3.44
C PHE A 190 12.77 2.86 4.93
N ILE A 191 11.53 3.09 5.39
CA ILE A 191 11.14 2.87 6.79
C ILE A 191 11.00 1.38 7.08
N PHE A 192 10.33 0.62 6.21
CA PHE A 192 10.15 -0.82 6.41
C PHE A 192 10.94 -1.64 5.40
N GLY A 193 11.90 -2.41 5.93
CA GLY A 193 12.69 -3.38 5.18
C GLY A 193 11.82 -4.38 4.41
N HIS A 194 12.40 -5.01 3.39
CA HIS A 194 11.69 -6.03 2.62
C HIS A 194 11.21 -7.20 3.51
N SER A 195 12.04 -7.60 4.49
CA SER A 195 11.72 -8.63 5.48
C SER A 195 10.42 -8.31 6.24
N ALA A 196 10.34 -7.15 6.88
CA ALA A 196 9.13 -6.71 7.60
C ALA A 196 7.86 -6.67 6.73
N ARG A 197 8.00 -6.37 5.42
CA ARG A 197 6.89 -6.41 4.46
C ARG A 197 6.46 -7.83 4.13
N ILE A 198 7.41 -8.77 4.03
CA ILE A 198 7.12 -10.20 3.86
C ILE A 198 6.43 -10.74 5.11
N GLU A 199 6.94 -10.45 6.32
CA GLU A 199 6.29 -10.86 7.57
C GLU A 199 4.84 -10.40 7.62
N ARG A 200 4.60 -9.11 7.37
CA ARG A 200 3.24 -8.55 7.34
C ARG A 200 2.36 -9.21 6.29
N PHE A 201 2.91 -9.56 5.13
CA PHE A 201 2.20 -10.29 4.09
C PHE A 201 1.81 -11.68 4.57
N ILE A 202 2.75 -12.43 5.15
CA ILE A 202 2.51 -13.78 5.69
C ILE A 202 1.46 -13.74 6.79
N THR A 203 1.62 -12.87 7.80
CA THR A 203 0.66 -12.72 8.92
C THR A 203 -0.75 -12.39 8.42
N LYS A 204 -0.88 -11.48 7.44
CA LYS A 204 -2.18 -11.17 6.83
C LYS A 204 -2.84 -12.39 6.23
N HIS A 205 -2.08 -13.17 5.46
CA HIS A 205 -2.62 -14.35 4.81
C HIS A 205 -2.96 -15.45 5.81
N PHE A 206 -2.12 -15.66 6.83
CA PHE A 206 -2.42 -16.54 7.95
C PHE A 206 -3.78 -16.17 8.58
N LEU A 207 -3.94 -14.93 9.05
CA LEU A 207 -5.17 -14.49 9.72
C LEU A 207 -6.43 -14.57 8.83
N ASN A 208 -6.28 -14.47 7.51
CA ASN A 208 -7.39 -14.63 6.56
C ASN A 208 -7.77 -16.09 6.31
N LEU A 209 -6.87 -17.03 6.58
CA LEU A 209 -7.04 -18.46 6.33
C LEU A 209 -7.27 -19.28 7.60
N VAL A 210 -7.05 -18.70 8.78
CA VAL A 210 -7.29 -19.35 10.07
C VAL A 210 -8.74 -19.84 10.13
N THR A 211 -8.91 -21.11 10.51
CA THR A 211 -10.24 -21.69 10.70
C THR A 211 -10.92 -20.99 11.90
N PRO A 212 -12.16 -20.45 11.76
CA PRO A 212 -12.83 -19.75 12.85
C PRO A 212 -12.93 -20.58 14.13
N GLY A 213 -12.51 -20.01 15.26
CA GLY A 213 -12.51 -20.70 16.56
C GLY A 213 -11.27 -21.56 16.81
N THR A 214 -10.33 -21.60 15.86
CA THR A 214 -9.01 -22.22 16.01
C THR A 214 -7.92 -21.16 15.89
N GLU A 215 -6.68 -21.55 16.15
CA GLU A 215 -5.47 -20.75 15.89
C GLU A 215 -4.63 -21.35 14.75
N PHE A 216 -5.26 -22.13 13.88
CA PHE A 216 -4.58 -22.92 12.86
C PHE A 216 -5.15 -22.69 11.46
N VAL A 217 -4.26 -22.82 10.47
CA VAL A 217 -4.60 -22.94 9.05
C VAL A 217 -4.57 -24.41 8.67
N GLU A 218 -5.67 -24.91 8.13
CA GLU A 218 -5.74 -26.28 7.60
C GLU A 218 -5.04 -26.39 6.23
N ARG A 219 -4.36 -27.51 5.97
CA ARG A 219 -3.63 -27.80 4.72
C ARG A 219 -4.47 -27.57 3.46
N LYS A 220 -5.77 -27.85 3.51
CA LYS A 220 -6.70 -27.66 2.38
C LYS A 220 -6.70 -26.23 1.83
N HIS A 221 -6.34 -25.24 2.65
CA HIS A 221 -6.27 -23.83 2.28
C HIS A 221 -4.95 -23.42 1.63
N MET A 222 -3.90 -24.25 1.72
CA MET A 222 -2.57 -23.91 1.21
C MET A 222 -2.49 -23.89 -0.31
N LYS A 223 -3.07 -24.88 -1.01
CA LYS A 223 -3.01 -24.91 -2.47
C LYS A 223 -3.66 -23.67 -3.12
N PRO A 224 -4.89 -23.26 -2.73
CA PRO A 224 -5.47 -22.00 -3.19
C PRO A 224 -4.63 -20.77 -2.83
N PHE A 225 -4.09 -20.70 -1.60
CA PHE A 225 -3.23 -19.60 -1.18
C PHE A 225 -2.00 -19.46 -2.07
N VAL A 226 -1.27 -20.54 -2.31
CA VAL A 226 -0.06 -20.55 -3.14
C VAL A 226 -0.37 -20.14 -4.57
N HIS A 227 -1.43 -20.70 -5.16
CA HIS A 227 -1.80 -20.39 -6.55
C HIS A 227 -2.27 -18.94 -6.73
N THR A 228 -3.00 -18.39 -5.76
CA THR A 228 -3.63 -17.06 -5.91
C THR A 228 -2.77 -15.93 -5.36
N SER A 229 -2.16 -16.13 -4.20
CA SER A 229 -1.48 -15.09 -3.43
C SER A 229 0.02 -15.07 -3.72
N LEU A 230 0.64 -16.24 -3.90
CA LEU A 230 2.03 -16.36 -4.34
C LEU A 230 2.15 -16.44 -5.87
N GLN A 231 1.04 -16.65 -6.58
CA GLN A 231 1.02 -16.81 -8.03
C GLN A 231 1.95 -17.93 -8.53
N TYR A 232 2.09 -18.98 -7.71
CA TYR A 232 3.04 -20.07 -7.95
C TYR A 232 2.30 -21.38 -8.19
N LYS A 233 2.71 -22.14 -9.21
CA LYS A 233 2.15 -23.45 -9.51
C LYS A 233 2.88 -24.53 -8.71
N VAL A 234 2.22 -25.06 -7.69
CA VAL A 234 2.75 -26.13 -6.83
C VAL A 234 2.06 -27.47 -7.06
N SER A 235 2.83 -28.56 -7.03
CA SER A 235 2.31 -29.94 -7.08
C SER A 235 1.74 -30.34 -5.71
N SER A 236 0.81 -31.30 -5.68
CA SER A 236 0.26 -31.77 -4.40
C SER A 236 1.33 -32.45 -3.53
N ARG A 237 2.31 -33.14 -4.14
CA ARG A 237 3.42 -33.78 -3.43
C ARG A 237 4.32 -32.77 -2.72
N MET A 238 4.80 -31.77 -3.46
CA MET A 238 5.62 -30.70 -2.87
C MET A 238 4.89 -29.98 -1.72
N LEU A 239 3.56 -29.79 -1.86
CA LEU A 239 2.78 -29.18 -0.80
C LEU A 239 2.72 -30.07 0.46
N GLN A 240 2.59 -31.39 0.31
CA GLN A 240 2.64 -32.32 1.44
C GLN A 240 4.00 -32.31 2.14
N ASP A 241 5.09 -32.17 1.39
CA ASP A 241 6.45 -32.17 1.92
C ASP A 241 6.76 -30.92 2.77
N VAL A 242 6.12 -29.78 2.48
CA VAL A 242 6.41 -28.49 3.13
C VAL A 242 5.31 -27.97 4.06
N THR A 243 4.19 -28.69 4.20
CA THR A 243 3.05 -28.27 5.04
C THR A 243 2.61 -29.36 5.99
N GLU A 244 2.07 -28.96 7.14
CA GLU A 244 1.40 -29.85 8.09
C GLU A 244 -0.12 -29.84 7.89
N ASP A 245 -0.86 -30.78 8.49
CA ASP A 245 -2.32 -30.83 8.38
C ASP A 245 -3.00 -29.61 9.01
N GLN A 246 -2.45 -29.14 10.14
CA GLN A 246 -2.80 -27.89 10.79
C GLN A 246 -1.51 -27.12 11.12
N MET A 247 -1.49 -25.83 10.77
CA MET A 247 -0.31 -24.99 10.97
C MET A 247 -0.67 -23.76 11.78
N ASN A 248 0.07 -23.51 12.86
CA ASN A 248 0.06 -22.22 13.53
C ASN A 248 0.83 -21.17 12.70
N LEU A 249 0.93 -19.93 13.19
CA LEU A 249 1.58 -18.85 12.45
C LEU A 249 3.03 -19.17 12.10
N LEU A 250 3.79 -19.77 13.02
CA LEU A 250 5.20 -20.11 12.81
C LEU A 250 5.35 -21.15 11.68
N GLN A 251 4.58 -22.23 11.75
CA GLN A 251 4.60 -23.30 10.75
C GLN A 251 4.12 -22.81 9.39
N PHE A 252 3.04 -22.03 9.33
CA PHE A 252 2.55 -21.42 8.10
C PHE A 252 3.59 -20.48 7.47
N SER A 253 4.28 -19.70 8.30
CA SER A 253 5.34 -18.79 7.91
C SER A 253 6.54 -19.54 7.34
N GLN A 254 6.97 -20.61 7.98
CA GLN A 254 8.05 -21.47 7.48
C GLN A 254 7.67 -22.14 6.14
N ALA A 255 6.49 -22.75 6.07
CA ALA A 255 5.98 -23.38 4.85
C ALA A 255 5.94 -22.38 3.69
N THR A 256 5.45 -21.16 3.94
CA THR A 256 5.39 -20.09 2.94
C THR A 256 6.78 -19.71 2.44
N ARG A 257 7.78 -19.59 3.33
CA ARG A 257 9.16 -19.30 2.91
C ARG A 257 9.78 -20.44 2.11
N ASN A 258 9.56 -21.69 2.50
CA ASN A 258 10.04 -22.85 1.73
C ASN A 258 9.43 -22.90 0.32
N LEU A 259 8.20 -22.42 0.15
CA LEU A 259 7.54 -22.32 -1.15
C LEU A 259 8.04 -21.15 -2.01
N ILE A 260 8.51 -20.07 -1.39
CA ILE A 260 9.07 -18.89 -2.07
C ILE A 260 10.56 -19.11 -2.41
N HIS A 261 11.28 -19.84 -1.56
CA HIS A 261 12.71 -20.08 -1.74
C HIS A 261 12.94 -21.00 -2.95
N SER A 262 13.75 -20.52 -3.90
CA SER A 262 14.14 -21.27 -5.09
C SER A 262 15.65 -21.55 -5.03
N GLU A 263 15.99 -22.72 -4.50
CA GLU A 263 17.37 -23.20 -4.42
C GLU A 263 18.04 -23.27 -5.81
N PRO A 264 17.40 -23.76 -6.89
CA PRO A 264 17.99 -23.72 -8.23
C PRO A 264 18.31 -22.31 -8.74
N LEU A 265 17.49 -21.32 -8.40
CA LEU A 265 17.75 -19.93 -8.78
C LEU A 265 18.93 -19.36 -8.00
N PHE A 266 19.04 -19.69 -6.71
CA PHE A 266 20.18 -19.29 -5.90
C PHE A 266 21.47 -19.93 -6.43
N SER A 267 21.50 -21.26 -6.55
CA SER A 267 22.67 -22.01 -7.00
C SER A 267 23.13 -21.61 -8.41
N SER A 268 22.22 -21.25 -9.32
CA SER A 268 22.59 -20.85 -10.68
C SER A 268 23.09 -19.41 -10.84
N ARG A 269 22.81 -18.52 -9.87
CA ARG A 269 23.10 -17.08 -10.00
C ARG A 269 24.03 -16.54 -8.91
N PHE A 270 24.07 -17.21 -7.77
CA PHE A 270 24.65 -16.70 -6.53
C PHE A 270 25.48 -17.76 -5.79
N SER A 271 25.81 -18.89 -6.43
CA SER A 271 26.67 -19.93 -5.84
C SER A 271 27.97 -19.36 -5.28
N ASP A 272 28.60 -18.43 -6.01
CA ASP A 272 29.91 -17.88 -5.67
C ASP A 272 29.88 -16.99 -4.42
N LEU A 273 28.68 -16.63 -3.95
CA LEU A 273 28.47 -15.83 -2.74
C LEU A 273 28.29 -16.70 -1.49
N SER A 274 28.20 -18.03 -1.62
CA SER A 274 27.90 -18.95 -0.53
C SER A 274 28.79 -20.19 -0.59
N GLU A 275 29.60 -20.38 0.45
CA GLU A 275 30.55 -21.49 0.52
C GLU A 275 29.86 -22.85 0.72
N ASP A 276 28.71 -22.85 1.40
CA ASP A 276 27.89 -24.01 1.73
C ASP A 276 26.63 -24.13 0.86
N GLY A 277 26.44 -23.21 -0.10
CA GLY A 277 25.23 -23.10 -0.92
C GLY A 277 23.98 -22.66 -0.16
N SER A 278 24.08 -22.32 1.13
CA SER A 278 22.95 -22.02 2.01
C SER A 278 23.04 -20.64 2.67
N THR A 279 24.25 -20.21 3.02
CA THR A 279 24.52 -19.01 3.81
C THR A 279 25.42 -18.05 3.04
N VAL A 280 25.01 -16.78 2.98
CA VAL A 280 25.85 -15.67 2.48
C VAL A 280 26.37 -14.89 3.68
N ASN A 281 27.68 -14.97 3.93
CA ASN A 281 28.31 -14.20 5.00
C ASN A 281 28.38 -12.71 4.64
N PHE A 282 28.66 -11.87 5.63
CA PHE A 282 28.71 -10.42 5.45
C PHE A 282 29.72 -9.99 4.37
N THR A 283 30.89 -10.63 4.31
CA THR A 283 31.94 -10.32 3.33
C THR A 283 31.47 -10.59 1.91
N ASN A 284 30.82 -11.72 1.67
CA ASN A 284 30.28 -12.05 0.35
C ASN A 284 29.08 -11.17 0.00
N PHE A 285 28.28 -10.76 0.98
CA PHE A 285 27.23 -9.75 0.75
C PHE A 285 27.81 -8.39 0.32
N MET A 286 28.93 -7.96 0.91
CA MET A 286 29.62 -6.74 0.46
C MET A 286 30.13 -6.87 -0.98
N LYS A 287 30.74 -8.01 -1.34
CA LYS A 287 31.16 -8.30 -2.72
C LYS A 287 29.99 -8.27 -3.68
N PHE A 288 28.83 -8.79 -3.28
CA PHE A 288 27.60 -8.72 -4.08
C PHE A 288 27.17 -7.27 -4.34
N LEU A 289 27.18 -6.42 -3.31
CA LEU A 289 26.83 -5.00 -3.46
C LEU A 289 27.80 -4.29 -4.41
N GLU A 290 29.10 -4.50 -4.25
CA GLU A 290 30.14 -3.83 -5.02
C GLU A 290 30.19 -4.34 -6.47
N ASN A 291 30.32 -5.65 -6.66
CA ASN A 291 30.69 -6.23 -7.95
C ASN A 291 29.47 -6.64 -8.80
N MET A 292 28.34 -6.94 -8.17
CA MET A 292 27.15 -7.44 -8.89
C MET A 292 26.04 -6.40 -8.98
N GLN A 293 25.80 -5.64 -7.91
CA GLN A 293 24.75 -4.61 -7.90
C GLN A 293 25.28 -3.22 -8.25
N ASN A 294 26.60 -2.99 -8.14
CA ASN A 294 27.21 -1.67 -8.20
C ASN A 294 26.46 -0.66 -7.29
N ASP A 295 26.12 -1.12 -6.08
CA ASP A 295 25.33 -0.36 -5.13
C ASP A 295 26.25 0.58 -4.31
N PRO A 296 26.01 1.90 -4.31
CA PRO A 296 26.79 2.87 -3.52
C PRO A 296 26.80 2.58 -2.02
N MET A 297 25.86 1.78 -1.50
CA MET A 297 25.86 1.34 -0.11
C MET A 297 27.12 0.51 0.24
N SER A 298 27.75 -0.12 -0.74
CA SER A 298 29.00 -0.89 -0.57
C SER A 298 30.14 -0.06 0.02
N SER A 299 30.17 1.26 -0.20
CA SER A 299 31.22 2.14 0.34
C SER A 299 31.04 2.48 1.83
N ASN A 300 29.90 2.13 2.43
CA ASN A 300 29.59 2.45 3.83
C ASN A 300 29.14 1.20 4.59
N ARG A 301 30.13 0.54 5.21
CA ARG A 301 29.92 -0.70 5.99
C ARG A 301 28.92 -0.53 7.14
N ALA A 302 28.92 0.60 7.85
CA ALA A 302 27.98 0.85 8.94
C ALA A 302 26.53 0.89 8.43
N ARG A 303 26.31 1.56 7.29
CA ARG A 303 25.01 1.59 6.63
C ARG A 303 24.54 0.21 6.18
N VAL A 304 25.44 -0.65 5.71
CA VAL A 304 25.11 -2.05 5.35
C VAL A 304 24.70 -2.86 6.58
N ILE A 305 25.42 -2.72 7.70
CA ILE A 305 25.06 -3.37 8.95
C ILE A 305 23.68 -2.92 9.42
N ASP A 306 23.42 -1.62 9.41
CA ASP A 306 22.11 -1.07 9.78
C ASP A 306 21.00 -1.52 8.83
N PHE A 307 21.30 -1.73 7.56
CA PHE A 307 20.36 -2.29 6.59
C PHE A 307 20.01 -3.75 6.90
N LEU A 308 21.01 -4.59 7.19
CA LEU A 308 20.80 -6.01 7.49
C LEU A 308 20.12 -6.28 8.83
N ARG A 309 20.16 -5.31 9.76
CA ARG A 309 19.49 -5.39 11.07
C ARG A 309 18.01 -5.01 11.05
N ARG A 310 17.50 -4.45 9.94
CA ARG A 310 16.11 -4.00 9.78
C ARG A 310 15.19 -5.10 9.23
#